data_AF-A0A3S1DWF5-F1
#
_entry.id   AF-A0A3S1DWF5-F1
#
_cell.length_a   1.000
_cell.length_b   1.000
_cell.length_c   1.000
_cell.angle_alpha   90.00
_cell.angle_beta   90.00
_cell.angle_gamma   90.00
#
_symmetry.space_group_name_H-M   'P 1'
#
loop_
_entity.id
_entity.type
_entity.pdbx_description
1 polymer ?
#
loop_
_entity_poly.entity_id
_entity_poly.type
_entity_poly.pdbx_seq_one_letter_code
_entity_poly.pdbx_strand_id
1 'polypeptide(L)'
;MTSGASLQTQVIQKAWQDPSFKAKLLSDPKAAIQEALGVLLPDHIEIKAVEENPNEFYLVLPPNPSGVIAADVQPKAVWGM
;
A
#
# COMPACT_ATOMS: atom_id res chain seq x y z
N MET A 1 -19.55 1.42 1.58
CA MET A 1 -18.81 2.69 1.40
C MET A 1 -17.40 2.49 1.94
N THR A 2 -16.44 2.36 1.03
CA THR A 2 -14.97 2.51 1.21
C THR A 2 -14.29 1.92 2.45
N SER A 3 -14.08 0.60 2.49
CA SER A 3 -13.20 -0.05 3.49
C SER A 3 -11.71 -0.05 3.10
N GLY A 4 -11.34 0.32 1.87
CA GLY A 4 -9.94 0.30 1.39
C GLY A 4 -9.13 1.55 1.73
N ALA A 5 -9.76 2.74 1.72
CA ALA A 5 -9.07 4.00 2.01
C ALA A 5 -8.62 4.11 3.47
N SER A 6 -9.27 3.40 4.40
CA SER A 6 -8.95 3.50 5.83
C SER A 6 -7.68 2.75 6.22
N LEU A 7 -7.37 1.60 5.61
CA LEU A 7 -6.18 0.82 6.01
C LEU A 7 -4.89 1.54 5.61
N GLN A 8 -4.81 2.00 4.36
CA GLN A 8 -3.64 2.72 3.85
C GLN A 8 -3.38 4.00 4.66
N THR A 9 -4.42 4.79 4.95
CA THR A 9 -4.28 5.99 5.78
C THR A 9 -3.79 5.66 7.19
N GLN A 10 -4.34 4.61 7.84
CA GLN A 10 -3.90 4.20 9.18
C GLN A 10 -2.43 3.76 9.20
N VAL A 11 -1.98 3.00 8.20
CA VAL A 11 -0.59 2.58 8.08
C VAL A 11 0.34 3.80 7.92
N ILE A 12 -0.01 4.75 7.05
CA ILE A 12 0.77 5.97 6.84
C ILE A 12 0.85 6.80 8.13
N GLN A 13 -0.30 7.03 8.78
CA GLN A 13 -0.34 7.80 10.03
C GLN A 13 0.52 7.16 11.12
N LYS A 14 0.46 5.83 11.27
CA LYS A 14 1.28 5.11 12.24
C LYS A 14 2.76 5.18 11.88
N ALA A 15 3.13 5.07 10.60
CA ALA A 15 4.52 5.22 10.15
C ALA A 15 5.11 6.61 10.43
N TRP A 16 4.30 7.66 10.42
CA TRP A 16 4.76 9.00 10.81
C TRP A 16 4.90 9.19 12.32
N GLN A 17 4.04 8.53 13.12
CA GLN A 17 4.05 8.66 14.58
C GLN A 17 5.03 7.71 15.28
N ASP A 18 5.36 6.58 14.65
CA ASP A 18 6.17 5.52 15.23
C ASP A 18 7.32 5.14 14.27
N PRO A 19 8.53 5.69 14.49
CA PRO A 19 9.71 5.41 13.67
C PRO A 19 10.12 3.93 13.67
N SER A 20 9.87 3.21 14.77
CA SER A 20 10.16 1.78 14.87
C SER A 20 9.20 0.96 14.01
N PHE A 21 7.91 1.32 14.01
CA PHE A 21 6.94 0.76 13.08
C PHE A 21 7.30 1.05 11.63
N LYS A 22 7.72 2.28 11.30
CA LYS A 22 8.16 2.66 9.95
C LYS A 22 9.34 1.81 9.46
N ALA A 23 10.39 1.67 10.28
CA ALA A 23 11.55 0.85 9.95
C ALA A 23 11.15 -0.61 9.70
N LYS A 24 10.22 -1.13 10.50
CA LYS A 24 9.69 -2.48 10.34
C LYS A 24 8.81 -2.60 9.08
N LEU A 25 7.96 -1.62 8.81
CA LEU A 25 7.11 -1.58 7.61
C LEU A 25 7.94 -1.61 6.32
N LEU A 26 9.09 -0.92 6.29
CA LEU A 26 10.01 -0.92 5.15
C LEU A 26 10.76 -2.25 4.97
N SER A 27 10.94 -3.03 6.05
CA SER A 27 11.69 -4.29 6.03
C SER A 27 10.78 -5.52 5.85
N ASP A 28 9.67 -5.56 6.58
CA ASP A 28 8.65 -6.62 6.57
C ASP A 28 7.25 -5.99 6.74
N PRO A 29 6.64 -5.52 5.63
CA PRO A 29 5.37 -4.82 5.69
C PRO A 29 4.21 -5.70 6.17
N LYS A 30 4.22 -7.00 5.86
CA LYS A 30 3.16 -7.92 6.29
C LYS A 30 3.17 -8.07 7.81
N ALA A 31 4.33 -8.38 8.39
CA ALA A 31 4.46 -8.54 9.83
C ALA A 31 4.12 -7.22 10.55
N ALA A 32 4.63 -6.09 10.05
CA ALA A 32 4.34 -4.78 10.61
C ALA A 32 2.83 -4.50 10.66
N ILE A 33 2.11 -4.68 9.54
CA ILE A 33 0.67 -4.43 9.47
C ILE A 33 -0.11 -5.40 10.37
N GLN A 34 0.27 -6.68 10.40
CA GLN A 34 -0.36 -7.68 11.25
C GLN A 34 -0.21 -7.35 12.74
N GLU A 35 0.99 -6.99 13.18
CA GLU A 35 1.25 -6.68 14.59
C GLU A 35 0.62 -5.36 15.03
N ALA A 36 0.62 -4.35 14.16
CA ALA A 36 0.13 -3.03 14.50
C ALA A 36 -1.40 -2.89 14.41
N LEU A 37 -2.00 -3.53 13.41
CA LEU A 37 -3.40 -3.32 13.04
C LEU A 37 -4.24 -4.60 13.14
N GLY A 38 -3.62 -5.75 13.43
CA GLY A 38 -4.31 -7.04 13.51
C GLY A 38 -4.79 -7.56 12.15
N VAL A 39 -4.31 -6.99 11.04
CA VAL A 39 -4.75 -7.34 9.69
C VAL A 39 -3.86 -8.44 9.12
N LEU A 40 -4.45 -9.60 8.85
CA LEU A 40 -3.79 -10.71 8.17
C LEU A 40 -3.92 -10.53 6.65
N LEU A 41 -2.77 -10.46 5.98
CA LEU A 41 -2.69 -10.39 4.52
C LEU A 41 -2.38 -11.78 3.96
N PRO A 42 -3.00 -12.18 2.84
CA PRO A 42 -2.77 -13.50 2.26
C PRO A 42 -1.30 -13.76 1.88
N ASP A 43 -0.84 -15.00 1.98
CA ASP A 43 0.55 -15.38 1.67
C ASP A 43 0.93 -15.10 0.21
N HIS A 44 -0.01 -15.30 -0.72
CA HIS A 44 0.20 -15.14 -2.15
C HIS A 44 0.36 -13.68 -2.62
N ILE A 45 0.07 -12.69 -1.77
CA ILE A 45 0.23 -11.27 -2.09
C ILE A 45 1.57 -10.80 -1.57
N GLU A 46 2.48 -10.37 -2.43
CA GLU A 46 3.69 -9.67 -1.98
C GLU A 46 3.38 -8.19 -1.75
N ILE A 47 3.90 -7.64 -0.65
CA ILE A 47 3.74 -6.22 -0.32
C ILE A 47 5.13 -5.62 -0.21
N LYS A 48 5.31 -4.47 -0.85
CA LYS A 48 6.53 -3.68 -0.76
C LYS A 48 6.17 -2.28 -0.30
N ALA A 49 6.74 -1.86 0.83
CA ALA A 49 6.67 -0.48 1.28
C ALA A 49 7.86 0.30 0.72
N VAL A 50 7.60 1.52 0.24
CA VAL A 50 8.62 2.46 -0.19
C VAL A 50 8.39 3.78 0.53
N GLU A 51 9.48 4.44 0.87
CA GLU A 51 9.44 5.79 1.42
C GLU A 51 9.69 6.79 0.29
N GLU A 52 8.86 7.83 0.23
CA GLU A 52 9.05 8.91 -0.74
C GLU A 52 10.04 9.96 -0.22
N ASN A 53 11.01 10.31 -1.04
CA ASN A 53 11.97 11.38 -0.80
C ASN A 53 11.70 12.56 -1.74
N PRO A 54 12.09 13.80 -1.39
CA PRO A 54 11.79 15.01 -2.20
C PRO A 54 12.31 15.00 -3.65
N ASN A 55 13.27 14.12 -3.96
CA ASN A 55 13.90 14.02 -5.28
C ASN A 55 13.47 12.77 -6.06
N GLU A 56 12.54 11.97 -5.52
CA GLU A 56 12.09 10.72 -6.12
C GLU A 56 10.59 10.75 -6.35
N PHE A 57 10.14 10.19 -7.47
CA PHE A 57 8.73 10.06 -7.79
C PHE A 57 8.41 8.62 -8.14
N TYR A 58 7.39 8.04 -7.51
CA TYR A 58 7.01 6.64 -7.70
C TYR A 58 5.80 6.53 -8.62
N LEU A 59 5.90 5.69 -9.65
CA LEU A 59 4.79 5.31 -10.52
C LEU A 59 4.41 3.85 -10.27
N VAL A 60 3.14 3.62 -9.90
CA VAL A 60 2.60 2.27 -9.75
C VAL A 60 1.94 1.87 -11.06
N LEU A 61 2.55 0.92 -11.77
CA LEU A 61 1.99 0.35 -13.00
C LEU A 61 1.20 -0.92 -12.65
N PRO A 62 -0.10 -0.99 -12.96
CA PRO A 62 -0.89 -2.21 -12.74
C PRO A 62 -0.44 -3.33 -13.70
N PRO A 63 -0.70 -4.60 -13.35
CA PRO A 63 -0.41 -5.74 -14.22
C PRO A 63 -1.12 -5.61 -15.57
N ASN A 64 -0.51 -6.17 -16.62
CA ASN A 64 -1.06 -6.12 -17.97
C ASN A 64 -2.49 -6.71 -17.99
N PRO A 65 -3.51 -5.95 -18.43
CA PRO A 65 -4.91 -6.39 -18.40
C PRO A 65 -5.16 -7.66 -19.23
N SER A 66 -4.34 -7.97 -20.22
CA SER A 66 -4.46 -9.20 -21.02
C SER A 66 -4.23 -10.48 -20.21
N GLY A 67 -3.54 -10.40 -19.07
CA GLY A 67 -3.32 -11.52 -18.13
C GLY A 67 -4.30 -11.55 -16.95
N VAL A 68 -5.15 -10.53 -16.81
CA VAL A 68 -6.11 -10.38 -15.71
C VAL A 68 -7.49 -10.31 -16.34
N ILE A 69 -8.14 -11.46 -16.52
CA ILE A 69 -9.55 -11.52 -16.93
C ILE A 69 -10.36 -10.60 -16.00
N ALA A 70 -11.02 -9.62 -16.62
CA ALA A 70 -11.48 -8.39 -16.02
C ALA A 70 -12.29 -8.58 -14.73
N ALA A 71 -11.68 -8.25 -13.59
CA ALA A 71 -12.42 -7.63 -12.51
C ALA A 71 -12.45 -6.13 -12.82
N ASP A 72 -13.64 -5.56 -12.92
CA ASP A 72 -13.97 -4.16 -13.20
C ASP A 72 -13.04 -3.17 -12.48
N VAL A 73 -11.90 -2.84 -13.09
CA VAL A 73 -11.06 -1.71 -12.68
C VAL A 73 -11.28 -0.64 -13.71
N GLN A 74 -12.27 0.22 -13.46
CA GLN A 74 -12.33 1.52 -14.11
C GLN A 74 -11.07 2.28 -13.67
N PRO A 75 -10.11 2.56 -14.56
CA PRO A 75 -8.95 3.36 -14.20
C PRO A 75 -9.47 4.77 -13.94
N LYS A 76 -9.69 5.11 -12.68
CA LYS A 76 -9.99 6.48 -12.27
C LYS A 76 -8.68 7.26 -12.35
N ALA A 77 -8.25 7.55 -13.58
CA ALA A 77 -7.23 8.55 -13.84
C ALA A 77 -7.81 9.89 -13.38
N VAL A 78 -7.42 10.30 -12.17
CA VAL A 78 -7.52 11.70 -11.74
C VAL A 78 -6.08 12.17 -11.59
N TRP A 79 -5.49 12.56 -12.72
CA TRP A 79 -4.46 13.59 -12.65
C TRP A 79 -5.21 14.90 -12.39
N GLY A 80 -4.85 15.56 -11.29
CA GLY A 80 -5.46 16.80 -10.86
C GLY A 80 -5.49 17.85 -11.96
N MET A 81 -6.61 18.57 -12.01
CA MET A 81 -6.65 19.95 -12.49
C MET A 81 -6.02 20.86 -11.44
#